data_AF-A0A7Z9L9Y9-F1
#
_entry.id   AF-A0A7Z9L9Y9-F1
#
_cell.length_a   1.000
_cell.length_b   1.000
_cell.length_c   1.000
_cell.angle_alpha   90.00
_cell.angle_beta   90.00
_cell.angle_gamma   90.00
#
_symmetry.space_group_name_H-M   'P 1'
#
loop_
_entity.id
_entity.type
_entity.pdbx_description
1 polymer ?
#
loop_
_entity_poly.entity_id
_entity_poly.type
_entity_poly.pdbx_seq_one_letter_code
_entity_poly.pdbx_strand_id
1 'polypeptide(L)'
;MRTPLVVLSCLVFICLDCETGVAKVRRRLTITSNPPGAVVFVDDREIGITPVSTPFTYYGTRKIQLVMEGFETLTVKRTFSPPWYQWPVVDFISENMIRRELRDERVVDFRMVPQRIVPSDQLLLRAQRLRDRSRQGVVPELPARPIGNRRAPPPAPRTPVPQLPVQPALPLRPQPMPPLLELPR
;
A
#
# COMPACT_ATOMS: atom_id res chain seq x y z
N MET A 1 -31.72 43.87 49.59
CA MET A 1 -31.87 43.72 48.13
C MET A 1 -30.49 43.53 47.47
N ARG A 2 -29.82 42.38 47.67
CA ARG A 2 -28.46 42.09 47.13
C ARG A 2 -28.38 40.74 46.40
N THR A 3 -29.51 40.21 45.95
CA THR A 3 -29.61 38.91 45.28
C THR A 3 -29.57 38.91 43.74
N PRO A 4 -29.64 40.02 42.96
CA PRO A 4 -29.72 39.90 41.51
C PRO A 4 -28.38 39.54 40.85
N LEU A 5 -27.23 39.94 41.44
CA LEU A 5 -25.92 39.78 40.82
C LEU A 5 -25.33 38.36 40.98
N VAL A 6 -25.66 37.67 42.09
CA VAL A 6 -25.25 36.27 42.32
C VAL A 6 -26.07 35.31 41.46
N VAL A 7 -27.36 35.60 41.26
CA VAL A 7 -28.25 34.79 40.40
C VAL A 7 -27.89 34.96 38.92
N LEU A 8 -27.51 36.17 38.49
CA LEU A 8 -27.04 36.45 37.14
C LEU A 8 -25.69 35.77 36.85
N SER A 9 -24.77 35.75 37.82
CA SER A 9 -23.48 35.04 37.72
C SER A 9 -23.67 33.52 37.61
N CYS A 10 -24.63 32.95 38.35
CA CYS A 10 -24.96 31.53 38.29
C CYS A 10 -25.56 31.12 36.94
N LEU A 11 -26.40 31.98 36.33
CA LEU A 11 -26.94 31.76 34.98
C LEU A 11 -25.88 31.85 33.87
N VAL A 12 -24.88 32.72 34.02
CA VAL A 12 -23.76 32.83 33.06
C VAL A 12 -22.78 31.65 33.18
N PHE A 13 -22.56 31.11 34.38
CA PHE A 13 -21.78 29.89 34.57
C PHE A 13 -22.52 28.62 34.10
N ILE A 14 -23.83 28.52 34.31
CA ILE A 14 -24.65 27.38 33.82
C ILE A 14 -24.75 27.33 32.28
N CYS A 15 -24.58 28.47 31.60
CA CYS A 15 -24.53 28.50 30.13
C CYS A 15 -23.14 28.17 29.55
N LEU A 16 -22.08 28.17 30.37
CA LEU A 16 -20.71 27.89 29.92
C LEU A 16 -20.33 26.39 29.97
N ASP A 17 -21.16 25.57 30.65
CA ASP A 17 -21.13 24.10 30.57
C ASP A 17 -22.01 23.57 29.43
N CYS A 18 -22.13 24.30 28.33
CA CYS A 18 -22.58 23.72 27.07
C CYS A 18 -21.42 22.88 26.50
N GLU A 19 -21.09 21.78 27.19
CA GLU A 19 -20.27 20.74 26.62
C GLU A 19 -20.96 20.29 25.35
N THR A 20 -20.35 20.68 24.23
CA THR A 20 -20.69 20.30 22.86
C THR A 20 -20.71 18.78 22.75
N GLY A 21 -21.83 18.18 23.13
CA GLY A 21 -22.13 16.79 22.82
C GLY A 21 -22.48 16.74 21.34
N VAL A 22 -21.50 16.79 20.47
CA VAL A 22 -21.70 16.33 19.09
C VAL A 22 -21.49 14.82 19.14
N ALA A 23 -22.39 14.04 18.53
CA ALA A 23 -22.15 12.61 18.38
C ALA A 23 -20.81 12.42 17.66
N LYS A 24 -19.83 11.83 18.35
CA LYS A 24 -18.50 11.56 17.78
C LYS A 24 -18.45 10.10 17.35
N VAL A 25 -18.44 9.86 16.04
CA VAL A 25 -18.16 8.53 15.50
C VAL A 25 -16.66 8.24 15.64
N ARG A 26 -16.31 7.26 16.48
CA ARG A 26 -14.92 6.79 16.61
C ARG A 26 -14.74 5.56 15.72
N ARG A 27 -13.75 5.62 14.84
CA ARG A 27 -13.42 4.55 13.90
C ARG A 27 -12.03 4.05 14.17
N ARG A 28 -11.85 2.74 14.28
CA ARG A 28 -10.57 2.11 14.57
C ARG A 28 -10.32 0.93 13.63
N LEU A 29 -9.16 0.94 12.98
CA LEU A 29 -8.68 -0.16 12.16
C LEU A 29 -7.50 -0.81 12.87
N THR A 30 -7.64 -2.08 13.23
CA THR A 30 -6.61 -2.92 13.82
C THR A 30 -6.06 -3.86 12.75
N ILE A 31 -4.76 -3.79 12.52
CA ILE A 31 -4.04 -4.57 11.52
C ILE A 31 -3.12 -5.54 12.24
N THR A 32 -3.30 -6.83 11.96
CA THR A 32 -2.57 -7.95 12.52
C THR A 32 -1.88 -8.72 11.39
N SER A 33 -0.71 -9.27 11.64
CA SER A 33 0.00 -10.13 10.69
C SER A 33 0.45 -11.43 11.34
N ASN A 34 0.55 -12.47 10.51
CA ASN A 34 1.17 -13.73 10.87
C ASN A 34 2.34 -14.01 9.90
N PRO A 35 3.61 -13.99 10.39
CA PRO A 35 4.01 -13.71 11.78
C PRO A 35 3.88 -12.22 12.17
N PRO A 36 3.88 -11.88 13.48
CA PRO A 36 3.85 -10.49 13.95
C PRO A 36 5.21 -9.80 13.73
N GLY A 37 5.23 -8.46 13.77
CA GLY A 37 6.47 -7.68 13.57
C GLY A 37 6.64 -7.06 12.18
N ALA A 38 5.58 -7.03 11.37
CA ALA A 38 5.61 -6.42 10.05
C ALA A 38 5.37 -4.89 10.14
N VAL A 39 6.12 -4.11 9.38
CA VAL A 39 5.88 -2.68 9.20
C VAL A 39 4.67 -2.48 8.30
N VAL A 40 3.71 -1.69 8.77
CA VAL A 40 2.42 -1.47 8.11
C VAL A 40 2.39 -0.08 7.50
N PHE A 41 2.01 -0.04 6.22
CA PHE A 41 1.70 1.19 5.50
C PHE A 41 0.23 1.19 5.10
N VAL A 42 -0.47 2.29 5.39
CA VAL A 42 -1.85 2.53 4.94
C VAL A 42 -1.83 3.75 4.04
N ASP A 43 -2.29 3.59 2.80
CA ASP A 43 -2.31 4.65 1.79
C ASP A 43 -0.94 5.34 1.64
N ASP A 44 0.12 4.52 1.57
CA ASP A 44 1.53 4.93 1.44
C ASP A 44 2.12 5.69 2.65
N ARG A 45 1.41 5.69 3.79
CA ARG A 45 1.91 6.24 5.05
C ARG A 45 2.22 5.14 6.05
N GLU A 46 3.40 5.21 6.65
CA GLU A 46 3.79 4.30 7.73
C GLU A 46 2.93 4.55 8.98
N ILE A 47 2.36 3.47 9.51
CA ILE A 47 1.52 3.51 10.71
C ILE A 47 2.27 2.96 11.91
N GLY A 48 3.08 1.91 11.72
CA GLY A 48 3.84 1.24 12.77
C GLY A 48 3.98 -0.26 12.51
N ILE A 49 4.29 -1.01 13.57
CA ILE A 49 4.60 -2.44 13.52
C ILE A 49 3.40 -3.27 14.01
N THR A 50 3.07 -4.38 13.33
CA THR A 50 1.96 -5.25 13.73
C THR A 50 2.22 -5.96 15.08
N PRO A 51 1.18 -6.11 15.92
CA PRO A 51 -0.19 -5.62 15.76
C PRO A 51 -0.32 -4.11 16.02
N VAL A 52 -0.93 -3.37 15.10
CA VAL A 52 -1.09 -1.91 15.19
C VAL A 52 -2.56 -1.50 15.02
N SER A 53 -2.98 -0.46 15.73
CA SER A 53 -4.33 0.10 15.60
C SER A 53 -4.28 1.58 15.25
N THR A 54 -4.97 1.98 14.19
CA THR A 54 -4.99 3.36 13.68
C THR A 54 -6.42 3.86 13.47
N PRO A 55 -6.71 5.13 13.79
CA PRO A 55 -8.00 5.73 13.44
C PRO A 55 -8.10 6.00 11.94
N PHE A 56 -9.31 5.91 11.38
CA PHE A 56 -9.57 6.29 9.98
C PHE A 56 -10.83 7.15 9.86
N THR A 57 -10.83 8.12 8.95
CA THR A 57 -11.96 9.06 8.82
C THR A 57 -12.96 8.61 7.76
N TYR A 58 -12.49 8.11 6.62
CA TYR A 58 -13.30 7.88 5.43
C TYR A 58 -13.40 6.41 5.07
N TYR A 59 -14.61 5.98 4.74
CA TYR A 59 -14.88 4.68 4.11
C TYR A 59 -14.47 4.70 2.65
N GLY A 60 -14.16 3.52 2.12
CA GLY A 60 -13.69 3.34 0.75
C GLY A 60 -12.58 2.32 0.63
N THR A 61 -11.96 2.29 -0.54
CA THR A 61 -10.84 1.39 -0.84
C THR A 61 -9.55 1.99 -0.34
N ARG A 62 -8.86 1.28 0.56
CA ARG A 62 -7.55 1.65 1.08
C ARG A 62 -6.49 0.65 0.67
N LYS A 63 -5.28 1.14 0.42
CA LYS A 63 -4.13 0.31 0.10
C LYS A 63 -3.38 0.02 1.39
N ILE A 64 -3.35 -1.24 1.80
CA ILE A 64 -2.61 -1.71 2.97
C ILE A 64 -1.40 -2.49 2.46
N GLN A 65 -0.20 -2.09 2.89
CA GLN A 65 1.04 -2.76 2.55
C GLN A 65 1.73 -3.22 3.83
N LEU A 66 2.22 -4.46 3.83
CA LEU A 66 2.96 -5.03 4.94
C LEU A 66 4.36 -5.41 4.45
N VAL A 67 5.38 -4.95 5.16
CA VAL A 67 6.79 -5.19 4.86
C VAL A 67 7.45 -5.83 6.07
N MET A 68 8.18 -6.91 5.85
CA MET A 68 8.91 -7.63 6.89
C MET A 68 10.12 -8.32 6.28
N GLU A 69 11.23 -8.36 7.02
CA GLU A 69 12.46 -8.99 6.55
C GLU A 69 12.29 -10.49 6.36
N GLY A 70 12.77 -11.02 5.22
CA GLY A 70 12.64 -12.44 4.89
C GLY A 70 11.24 -12.86 4.43
N PHE A 71 10.33 -11.91 4.24
CA PHE A 71 8.97 -12.13 3.72
C PHE A 71 8.70 -11.28 2.48
N GLU A 72 7.78 -11.75 1.63
CA GLU A 72 7.31 -11.01 0.47
C GLU A 72 6.45 -9.82 0.90
N THR A 73 6.67 -8.66 0.26
CA THR A 73 5.85 -7.47 0.49
C THR A 73 4.40 -7.72 0.08
N LEU A 74 3.50 -7.69 1.05
CA LEU A 74 2.09 -7.95 0.81
C LEU A 74 1.35 -6.63 0.58
N THR A 75 0.87 -6.41 -0.64
CA THR A 75 0.05 -5.23 -1.00
C THR A 75 -1.39 -5.64 -1.26
N VAL A 76 -2.32 -5.20 -0.41
CA VAL A 76 -3.74 -5.54 -0.51
C VAL A 76 -4.59 -4.27 -0.55
N LYS A 77 -5.50 -4.20 -1.52
CA LYS A 77 -6.54 -3.16 -1.56
C LYS A 77 -7.78 -3.69 -0.86
N ARG A 78 -8.15 -3.09 0.27
CA ARG A 78 -9.34 -3.47 1.03
C ARG A 78 -10.38 -2.36 0.98
N THR A 79 -11.61 -2.73 0.62
CA THR A 79 -12.76 -1.82 0.62
C THR A 79 -13.47 -1.90 1.96
N PHE A 80 -13.56 -0.77 2.66
CA PHE A 80 -14.35 -0.63 3.89
C PHE A 80 -15.64 0.10 3.53
N SER A 81 -16.78 -0.59 3.60
CA SER A 81 -18.09 0.02 3.31
C SER A 81 -18.66 0.71 4.55
N PRO A 82 -19.29 1.89 4.40
CA PRO A 82 -19.94 2.56 5.50
C PRO A 82 -21.11 1.71 6.02
N PRO A 83 -21.34 1.69 7.34
CA PRO A 83 -22.58 1.17 7.91
C PRO A 83 -23.80 1.92 7.37
N TRP A 84 -24.96 1.27 7.36
CA TRP A 84 -26.23 1.84 6.85
C TRP A 84 -26.60 3.19 7.50
N TYR A 85 -26.22 3.40 8.76
CA TYR A 85 -26.52 4.62 9.50
C TYR A 85 -25.66 5.83 9.08
N GLN A 86 -24.60 5.64 8.29
CA GLN A 86 -23.72 6.73 7.82
C GLN A 86 -24.03 7.19 6.39
N TRP A 87 -25.19 6.81 5.85
CA TRP A 87 -25.63 7.33 4.57
C TRP A 87 -26.10 8.79 4.74
N PRO A 88 -25.73 9.74 3.87
CA PRO A 88 -25.83 11.19 4.13
C PRO A 88 -27.18 11.69 4.64
N VAL A 89 -28.28 11.03 4.26
CA VAL A 89 -29.65 11.37 4.68
C VAL A 89 -30.03 10.77 6.05
N VAL A 90 -29.54 9.56 6.36
CA VAL A 90 -29.77 8.85 7.62
C VAL A 90 -28.78 9.31 8.70
N ASP A 91 -27.57 9.68 8.28
CA ASP A 91 -26.45 10.15 9.11
C ASP A 91 -26.84 11.38 9.93
N PHE A 92 -27.44 12.39 9.28
CA PHE A 92 -27.91 13.61 9.96
C PHE A 92 -28.97 13.34 11.04
N ILE A 93 -29.88 12.39 10.81
CA ILE A 93 -30.91 12.05 11.80
C ILE A 93 -30.31 11.21 12.93
N SER A 94 -29.47 10.25 12.59
CA SER A 94 -28.86 9.35 13.57
C SER A 94 -27.87 10.06 14.49
N GLU A 95 -27.03 10.96 13.96
CA GLU A 95 -26.06 11.71 14.76
C GLU A 95 -26.74 12.76 15.67
N ASN A 96 -27.87 13.33 15.25
CA ASN A 96 -28.56 14.39 15.99
C ASN A 96 -29.60 13.83 17.00
N MET A 97 -30.18 12.64 16.73
CA MET A 97 -31.15 12.00 17.63
C MET A 97 -30.52 10.98 18.59
N ILE A 98 -29.35 10.40 18.29
CA ILE A 98 -28.68 9.43 19.16
C ILE A 98 -27.55 10.11 19.93
N ARG A 99 -27.82 10.42 21.21
CA ARG A 99 -26.85 10.94 22.20
C ARG A 99 -25.81 9.88 22.65
N ARG A 100 -25.32 9.02 21.76
CA ARG A 100 -24.41 7.92 22.13
C ARG A 100 -23.15 7.94 21.26
N GLU A 101 -22.01 7.56 21.83
CA GLU A 101 -20.77 7.37 21.05
C GLU A 101 -20.91 6.14 20.16
N LEU A 102 -20.85 6.30 18.83
CA LEU A 102 -20.79 5.17 17.91
C LEU A 102 -19.32 4.77 17.71
N ARG A 103 -19.02 3.51 18.01
CA ARG A 103 -17.68 2.92 17.85
C ARG A 103 -17.71 1.90 16.72
N ASP A 104 -16.91 2.14 15.68
CA ASP A 104 -16.72 1.21 14.57
C ASP A 104 -15.29 0.66 14.65
N GLU A 105 -15.14 -0.59 15.09
CA GLU A 105 -13.87 -1.29 15.20
C GLU A 105 -13.77 -2.37 14.13
N ARG A 106 -12.69 -2.35 13.35
CA ARG A 106 -12.42 -3.29 12.26
C ARG A 106 -11.08 -3.96 12.48
N VAL A 107 -11.07 -5.28 12.50
CA VAL A 107 -9.84 -6.08 12.59
C VAL A 107 -9.58 -6.74 11.24
N VAL A 108 -8.33 -6.65 10.76
CA VAL A 108 -7.90 -7.27 9.50
C VAL A 108 -6.62 -8.04 9.71
N ASP A 109 -6.69 -9.34 9.46
CA ASP A 109 -5.58 -10.27 9.59
C ASP A 109 -4.92 -10.56 8.24
N PHE A 110 -3.59 -10.49 8.22
CA PHE A 110 -2.78 -10.79 7.06
C PHE A 110 -1.84 -11.96 7.30
N ARG A 111 -1.66 -12.82 6.29
CA ARG A 111 -0.67 -13.90 6.31
C ARG A 111 0.47 -13.54 5.37
N MET A 112 1.69 -13.48 5.88
CA MET A 112 2.86 -13.16 5.07
C MET A 112 3.48 -14.44 4.52
N VAL A 113 3.94 -14.37 3.27
CA VAL A 113 4.61 -15.48 2.58
C VAL A 113 6.11 -15.25 2.69
N PRO A 114 6.91 -16.27 3.07
CA PRO A 114 8.37 -16.11 3.14
C PRO A 114 8.94 -15.79 1.77
N GLN A 115 9.94 -14.91 1.73
CA GLN A 115 10.57 -14.47 0.50
C GLN A 115 11.39 -15.62 -0.08
N ARG A 116 11.08 -15.99 -1.32
CA ARG A 116 11.87 -16.98 -2.05
C ARG A 116 13.13 -16.32 -2.62
N ILE A 117 14.26 -16.51 -1.94
CA ILE A 117 15.58 -16.14 -2.47
C ILE A 117 15.90 -17.12 -3.61
N VAL A 118 15.93 -16.65 -4.85
CA VAL A 118 16.33 -17.48 -6.00
C VAL A 118 17.86 -17.59 -5.99
N PRO A 119 18.44 -18.80 -5.89
CA PRO A 119 19.89 -18.98 -5.89
C PRO A 119 20.54 -18.45 -7.17
N SER A 120 21.74 -17.86 -7.04
CA SER A 120 22.49 -17.27 -8.16
C SER A 120 22.70 -18.24 -9.33
N ASP A 121 22.97 -19.52 -9.04
CA ASP A 121 23.17 -20.54 -10.08
C ASP A 121 21.90 -20.76 -10.93
N GLN A 122 20.72 -20.72 -10.31
CA GLN A 122 19.46 -20.84 -11.03
C GLN A 122 19.21 -19.61 -11.92
N LEU A 123 19.59 -18.42 -11.44
CA LEU A 123 19.52 -17.18 -12.23
C LEU A 123 20.49 -17.22 -13.41
N LEU A 124 21.71 -17.71 -13.21
CA LEU A 124 22.73 -17.87 -14.26
C LEU A 124 22.29 -18.85 -15.33
N LEU A 125 21.79 -20.03 -14.93
CA LEU A 125 21.26 -21.02 -15.87
C LEU A 125 20.07 -20.48 -16.66
N ARG A 126 19.17 -19.73 -16.02
CA ARG A 126 18.03 -19.09 -16.70
C ARG A 126 18.52 -18.02 -17.69
N ALA A 127 19.53 -17.23 -17.33
CA ALA A 127 20.12 -16.24 -18.20
C ALA A 127 20.85 -16.87 -19.40
N GLN A 128 21.60 -17.94 -19.20
CA GLN A 128 22.25 -18.71 -20.27
C GLN A 128 21.21 -19.26 -21.25
N ARG A 129 20.14 -19.91 -20.75
CA ARG A 129 19.03 -20.40 -21.60
C ARG A 129 18.36 -19.30 -22.43
N LEU A 130 18.18 -18.10 -21.86
CA LEU A 130 17.63 -16.95 -22.60
C LEU A 130 18.59 -16.49 -23.72
N ARG A 131 19.91 -16.48 -23.46
CA ARG A 131 20.92 -16.13 -24.47
C ARG A 131 20.96 -17.15 -25.61
N ASP A 132 20.91 -18.43 -25.31
CA ASP A 132 20.94 -19.49 -26.33
C ASP A 132 19.66 -19.49 -27.19
N ARG A 133 18.49 -19.29 -26.57
CA ARG A 133 17.22 -19.15 -27.30
C ARG A 133 17.21 -17.94 -28.22
N SER A 134 17.78 -16.81 -27.78
CA SER A 134 17.93 -15.61 -28.62
C SER A 134 18.81 -15.89 -29.84
N ARG A 135 19.94 -16.61 -29.66
CA ARG A 135 20.82 -17.04 -30.77
C ARG A 135 20.12 -17.98 -31.76
N GLN A 136 19.18 -18.81 -31.28
CA GLN A 136 18.39 -19.71 -32.12
C GLN A 136 17.20 -19.02 -32.81
N GLY A 137 17.03 -17.70 -32.65
CA GLY A 137 15.91 -16.95 -33.24
C GLY A 137 14.55 -17.29 -32.63
N VAL A 138 14.52 -17.95 -31.47
CA VAL A 138 13.29 -18.31 -30.76
C VAL A 138 12.87 -17.13 -29.90
N VAL A 139 11.96 -16.30 -30.43
CA VAL A 139 11.34 -15.22 -29.68
C VAL A 139 10.40 -15.84 -28.63
N PRO A 140 10.56 -15.53 -27.33
CA PRO A 140 9.58 -15.96 -26.35
C PRO A 140 8.20 -15.43 -26.76
N GLU A 141 7.22 -16.31 -26.87
CA GLU A 141 5.83 -15.85 -26.95
C GLU A 141 5.57 -15.02 -25.70
N LEU A 142 5.39 -13.71 -25.88
CA LEU A 142 4.90 -12.85 -24.82
C LEU A 142 3.54 -13.43 -24.39
N PRO A 143 3.30 -13.62 -23.08
CA PRO A 143 2.00 -14.11 -22.62
C PRO A 143 0.94 -13.20 -23.24
N ALA A 144 -0.01 -13.81 -23.95
CA ALA A 144 -1.06 -13.09 -24.64
C ALA A 144 -1.74 -12.18 -23.62
N ARG A 145 -1.48 -10.87 -23.75
CA ARG A 145 -2.25 -9.84 -23.04
C ARG A 145 -3.72 -10.17 -23.35
N PRO A 146 -4.62 -10.33 -22.37
CA PRO A 146 -6.01 -10.66 -22.66
C PRO A 146 -6.55 -9.64 -23.66
N ILE A 147 -6.78 -10.12 -24.88
CA ILE A 147 -7.14 -9.28 -26.03
C ILE A 147 -8.62 -8.93 -25.85
N GLY A 148 -8.89 -7.76 -25.27
CA GLY A 148 -10.17 -7.10 -25.52
C GLY A 148 -10.21 -6.67 -26.99
N ASN A 149 -10.95 -7.41 -27.82
CA ASN A 149 -11.47 -7.14 -29.17
C ASN A 149 -10.66 -6.26 -30.15
N ARG A 150 -9.34 -6.08 -29.99
CA ARG A 150 -8.50 -5.48 -31.02
C ARG A 150 -8.11 -6.56 -32.02
N ARG A 151 -8.59 -6.40 -33.25
CA ARG A 151 -8.11 -7.09 -34.46
C ARG A 151 -6.59 -7.21 -34.38
N ALA A 152 -6.07 -8.42 -34.47
CA ALA A 152 -4.63 -8.65 -34.53
C ALA A 152 -4.06 -7.84 -35.71
N PRO A 153 -2.97 -7.07 -35.53
CA PRO A 153 -2.26 -6.54 -36.69
C PRO A 153 -1.81 -7.73 -37.57
N PRO A 154 -1.90 -7.60 -38.90
CA PRO A 154 -1.50 -8.66 -39.82
C PRO A 154 -0.04 -9.08 -39.53
N PRO A 155 0.29 -10.36 -39.72
CA PRO A 155 1.65 -10.85 -39.47
C PRO A 155 2.63 -10.02 -40.31
N ALA A 156 3.52 -9.29 -39.64
CA ALA A 156 4.58 -8.56 -40.30
C ALA A 156 5.45 -9.55 -41.09
N PRO A 157 5.91 -9.20 -42.31
CA PRO A 157 6.86 -10.01 -43.05
C PRO A 157 8.07 -10.34 -42.17
N ARG A 158 8.47 -11.62 -42.16
CA ARG A 158 9.71 -12.06 -41.51
C ARG A 158 10.90 -11.53 -42.30
N THR A 159 11.22 -10.24 -42.14
CA THR A 159 12.53 -9.74 -42.54
C THR A 159 13.57 -10.38 -41.62
N PRO A 160 14.59 -11.05 -42.17
CA PRO A 160 15.76 -11.41 -41.39
C PRO A 160 16.25 -10.13 -40.71
N VAL A 161 16.27 -10.11 -39.38
CA VAL A 161 16.96 -9.04 -38.66
C VAL A 161 18.40 -9.07 -39.18
N PRO A 162 18.93 -7.97 -39.75
CA PRO A 162 20.31 -7.92 -40.17
C PRO A 162 21.17 -8.33 -38.98
N GLN A 163 21.86 -9.46 -39.11
CA GLN A 163 22.90 -9.83 -38.16
C GLN A 163 23.95 -8.73 -38.26
N LEU A 164 23.89 -7.76 -37.34
CA LEU A 164 25.03 -6.91 -37.10
C LEU A 164 26.22 -7.86 -36.88
N PRO A 165 27.35 -7.67 -37.60
CA PRO A 165 28.51 -8.51 -37.41
C PRO A 165 28.77 -8.59 -35.91
N VAL A 166 28.93 -9.81 -35.41
CA VAL A 166 29.39 -10.04 -34.04
C VAL A 166 30.76 -9.39 -33.96
N GLN A 167 30.79 -8.14 -33.49
CA GLN A 167 32.04 -7.50 -33.16
C GLN A 167 32.66 -8.39 -32.07
N PRO A 168 33.90 -8.90 -32.27
CA PRO A 168 34.59 -9.55 -31.18
C PRO A 168 34.56 -8.60 -30.00
N ALA A 169 34.16 -9.11 -28.83
CA ALA A 169 34.12 -8.33 -27.62
C ALA A 169 35.48 -7.62 -27.49
N LEU A 170 35.47 -6.30 -27.56
CA LEU A 170 36.66 -5.51 -27.24
C LEU A 170 37.16 -6.03 -25.89
N PRO A 171 38.43 -6.44 -25.77
CA PRO A 171 38.95 -6.82 -24.46
C PRO A 171 38.66 -5.64 -23.54
N LEU A 172 37.89 -5.89 -22.48
CA LEU A 172 37.67 -4.93 -21.41
C LEU A 172 39.06 -4.55 -20.91
N ARG A 173 39.56 -3.41 -21.36
CA ARG A 173 40.75 -2.80 -20.77
C ARG A 173 40.40 -2.66 -19.28
N PRO A 174 41.23 -3.15 -18.36
CA PRO A 174 41.04 -2.89 -16.94
C PRO A 174 40.92 -1.38 -16.79
N GLN A 175 39.73 -0.91 -16.44
CA GLN A 175 39.55 0.50 -16.13
C GLN A 175 40.40 0.75 -14.87
N PRO A 176 41.26 1.79 -14.85
CA PRO A 176 41.95 2.15 -13.63
C PRO A 176 40.88 2.43 -12.57
N MET A 177 41.02 1.77 -11.43
CA MET A 177 40.13 1.93 -10.29
C MET A 177 40.07 3.42 -9.93
N PRO A 178 38.87 4.01 -9.72
CA PRO A 178 38.78 5.39 -9.28
C PRO A 178 39.53 5.51 -7.94
N PRO A 179 40.34 6.57 -7.75
CA PRO A 179 41.06 6.76 -6.50
C PRO A 179 40.08 6.82 -5.33
N LEU A 180 40.38 6.05 -4.30
CA LEU A 180 39.64 6.02 -3.05
C LEU A 180 39.75 7.41 -2.43
N LEU A 181 38.64 8.17 -2.42
CA LEU A 181 38.56 9.46 -1.74
C LEU A 181 38.95 9.25 -0.27
N GLU A 182 40.15 9.71 0.10
CA GLU A 182 40.61 9.74 1.48
C GLU A 182 39.62 10.58 2.30
N LEU A 183 39.01 9.94 3.30
CA LEU A 183 38.22 10.62 4.32
C LEU A 183 39.15 11.56 5.11
N PRO A 184 38.82 12.85 5.27
CA PRO A 184 39.57 13.73 6.16
C PRO A 184 39.47 13.21 7.60
N ARG A 185 40.62 13.18 8.28
CA ARG A 185 40.75 12.79 9.69
C ARG A 185 40.11 13.79 10.63
#